data_AF-A0A4U3A036-F1
#
_entry.id   AF-A0A4U3A036-F1
#
_cell.length_a   1.000
_cell.length_b   1.000
_cell.length_c   1.000
_cell.angle_alpha   90.00
_cell.angle_beta   90.00
_cell.angle_gamma   90.00
#
_symmetry.space_group_name_H-M   'P 1'
#
loop_
_entity.id
_entity.type
_entity.pdbx_description
1 polymer ?
#
loop_
_entity_poly.entity_id
_entity_poly.type
_entity_poly.pdbx_seq_one_letter_code
_entity_poly.pdbx_strand_id
1 'polypeptide(L)'
;TADGTHLLAIFNAPTPEVIFGSDILRLTPANMMAHTYCLDEQQWKQAISPIQSTTVIGPPTNCNQNRGTIIPTTQPPNQQQNLYYQDSYYFPLYWGF
;
A
#
# COMPACT_ATOMS: atom_id res chain seq x y z
N THR A 1 2.27 -9.45 16.63
CA THR A 1 2.87 -8.57 17.66
C THR A 1 2.68 -7.15 17.22
N ALA A 2 2.19 -6.26 18.09
CA ALA A 2 2.09 -4.85 17.76
C ALA A 2 3.49 -4.24 17.93
N ASP A 3 4.09 -3.76 16.84
CA ASP A 3 5.30 -2.94 16.91
C ASP A 3 4.92 -1.67 17.68
N GLY A 4 5.79 -1.20 18.59
CA GLY A 4 5.54 -0.08 19.51
C GLY A 4 5.40 1.29 18.82
N THR A 5 4.57 1.39 17.79
CA THR A 5 4.28 2.60 17.04
C THR A 5 3.32 3.48 17.83
N HIS A 6 3.80 4.67 18.20
CA HIS A 6 2.99 5.72 18.81
C HIS A 6 2.77 6.83 17.79
N LEU A 7 1.51 7.25 17.61
CA LEU A 7 1.13 8.37 16.73
C LEU A 7 0.51 9.49 17.56
N LEU A 8 1.08 10.69 17.47
CA LEU A 8 0.52 11.92 18.03
C LEU A 8 0.22 12.89 16.89
N ALA A 9 -1.05 13.27 16.75
CA ALA A 9 -1.48 14.31 15.82
C ALA A 9 -2.15 15.45 16.62
N ILE A 10 -1.73 16.69 16.35
CA ILE A 10 -2.25 17.88 17.00
C ILE A 10 -2.89 18.74 15.93
N PHE A 11 -4.17 19.06 16.12
CA PHE A 11 -4.96 19.87 15.20
C PHE A 11 -5.32 21.20 15.86
N ASN A 12 -5.20 22.30 15.11
CA ASN A 12 -5.73 23.60 15.52
C ASN A 12 -7.19 23.74 15.06
N ALA A 13 -8.05 22.80 15.48
CA ALA A 13 -9.47 22.77 15.17
C ALA A 13 -10.24 22.08 16.34
N PRO A 14 -11.42 22.60 16.74
CA PRO A 14 -12.19 22.03 17.85
C PRO A 14 -12.75 20.63 17.55
N THR A 15 -12.97 20.32 16.26
CA THR A 15 -13.40 19.00 15.79
C THR A 15 -12.54 18.61 14.58
N PRO A 16 -11.49 17.79 14.75
CA PRO A 16 -10.69 17.35 13.63
C PRO A 16 -11.46 16.36 12.77
N GLU A 17 -11.53 16.61 11.47
CA GLU A 17 -12.07 15.69 10.48
C GLU A 17 -10.94 14.93 9.82
N VAL A 18 -11.12 13.62 9.66
CA VAL A 18 -10.11 12.75 9.05
C VAL A 18 -10.75 11.90 7.96
N ILE A 19 -10.04 11.75 6.86
CA ILE A 19 -10.39 10.84 5.77
C ILE A 19 -9.22 9.90 5.60
N PHE A 20 -9.45 8.61 5.86
CA PHE A 20 -8.40 7.61 5.74
C PHE A 20 -8.18 7.26 4.26
N GLY A 21 -6.91 7.17 3.84
CA GLY A 21 -6.59 6.79 2.46
C GLY A 21 -7.19 5.44 2.07
N SER A 22 -7.21 4.47 2.99
CA SER A 22 -7.89 3.17 2.82
C SER A 22 -9.39 3.32 2.53
N ASP A 23 -10.05 4.30 3.16
CA ASP A 23 -11.45 4.59 2.95
C ASP A 23 -11.70 5.31 1.62
N ILE A 24 -10.82 6.22 1.21
CA ILE A 24 -10.86 6.80 -0.14
C ILE A 24 -10.81 5.68 -1.18
N LEU A 25 -9.89 4.73 -1.02
CA LEU A 25 -9.72 3.65 -1.98
C LEU A 25 -10.91 2.69 -2.02
N ARG A 26 -11.39 2.21 -0.86
CA ARG A 26 -12.42 1.16 -0.81
C ARG A 26 -13.87 1.68 -0.89
N LEU A 27 -14.14 2.91 -0.46
CA LEU A 27 -15.49 3.48 -0.40
C LEU A 27 -15.83 4.36 -1.59
N THR A 28 -14.83 4.87 -2.32
CA THR A 28 -15.10 5.57 -3.58
C THR A 28 -15.61 4.55 -4.61
N PRO A 29 -16.78 4.75 -5.21
CA PRO A 29 -17.28 3.85 -6.25
C PRO A 29 -16.25 3.67 -7.36
N ALA A 30 -15.99 2.42 -7.74
CA ALA A 30 -14.92 2.09 -8.69
C ALA A 30 -15.06 2.82 -10.04
N ASN A 31 -16.28 2.99 -10.52
CA ASN A 31 -16.58 3.72 -11.75
C ASN A 31 -16.19 5.21 -11.67
N MET A 32 -16.25 5.83 -10.48
CA MET A 32 -15.81 7.22 -10.29
C MET A 32 -14.30 7.33 -10.44
N MET A 33 -13.52 6.47 -9.78
CA MET A 33 -12.06 6.44 -9.94
C MET A 33 -11.65 6.14 -11.39
N ALA A 34 -12.31 5.17 -12.02
CA ALA A 34 -12.07 4.80 -13.40
C ALA A 34 -12.34 5.95 -14.37
N HIS A 35 -13.47 6.64 -14.21
CA HIS A 35 -13.82 7.79 -15.05
C HIS A 35 -12.92 9.00 -14.81
N THR A 36 -12.65 9.34 -13.55
CA THR A 36 -11.85 10.54 -13.20
C THR A 36 -10.41 10.44 -13.67
N TYR A 37 -9.82 9.24 -13.66
CA TYR A 37 -8.40 9.04 -13.97
C TYR A 37 -8.16 8.17 -15.22
N CYS A 38 -9.18 7.93 -16.04
CA CYS A 38 -9.10 7.08 -17.24
C CYS A 38 -8.51 5.69 -16.96
N LEU A 39 -8.89 5.06 -15.84
CA LEU A 39 -8.43 3.72 -15.45
C LEU A 39 -9.38 2.65 -15.99
N ASP A 40 -8.86 1.42 -16.14
CA ASP A 40 -9.72 0.24 -16.29
C ASP A 40 -10.41 -0.08 -14.95
N GLU A 41 -11.75 -0.04 -14.95
CA GLU A 41 -12.53 -0.23 -13.72
C GLU A 41 -12.32 -1.61 -13.09
N GLN A 42 -12.12 -2.65 -13.91
CA GLN A 42 -11.98 -4.02 -13.42
C GLN A 42 -10.60 -4.24 -12.79
N GLN A 43 -9.54 -3.73 -13.42
CA GLN A 43 -8.19 -3.72 -12.86
C GLN A 43 -8.15 -2.90 -11.56
N TRP A 44 -8.84 -1.76 -11.51
CA TRP A 44 -8.95 -0.96 -10.30
C TRP A 44 -9.61 -1.75 -9.16
N LYS A 45 -10.79 -2.35 -9.40
CA LYS A 45 -11.49 -3.21 -8.42
C LYS A 45 -10.59 -4.31 -7.89
N GLN A 46 -9.84 -4.98 -8.77
CA GLN A 46 -8.94 -6.05 -8.37
C GLN A 46 -7.79 -5.52 -7.49
N ALA A 47 -7.19 -4.40 -7.87
CA ALA A 47 -6.06 -3.80 -7.16
C ALA A 47 -6.42 -3.39 -5.73
N ILE A 48 -7.61 -2.82 -5.51
CA ILE A 48 -8.04 -2.35 -4.19
C ILE A 48 -8.74 -3.43 -3.34
N SER A 49 -9.06 -4.60 -3.93
CA SER A 49 -9.81 -5.67 -3.26
C SER A 49 -9.25 -6.15 -1.90
N PRO A 50 -7.93 -6.09 -1.62
CA PRO A 50 -7.42 -6.45 -0.29
C PRO A 50 -7.78 -5.44 0.81
N ILE A 51 -8.21 -4.22 0.48
CA ILE A 51 -8.53 -3.16 1.44
C ILE A 51 -9.97 -3.34 1.93
N GLN A 52 -10.15 -4.23 2.91
CA GLN A 52 -11.47 -4.62 3.40
C GLN A 52 -11.97 -3.78 4.58
N SER A 53 -11.08 -3.02 5.22
CA SER A 53 -11.39 -2.21 6.39
C SER A 53 -10.62 -0.89 6.39
N THR A 54 -11.13 0.08 7.15
CA THR A 54 -10.39 1.29 7.50
C THR A 54 -9.07 0.89 8.15
N THR A 55 -7.97 1.38 7.58
CA THR A 55 -6.59 1.18 8.07
C THR A 55 -5.95 2.54 8.23
N VAL A 56 -5.49 2.84 9.45
CA VAL A 56 -4.85 4.11 9.81
C VAL A 56 -3.33 4.02 9.63
N ILE A 57 -2.72 3.00 10.24
CA ILE A 57 -1.31 2.63 10.05
C ILE A 57 -1.32 1.14 9.66
N GLY A 58 -0.82 0.84 8.47
CA GLY A 58 -0.84 -0.51 7.90
C GLY A 58 0.33 -1.40 8.34
N PRO A 59 0.35 -2.67 7.91
CA PRO A 59 -0.63 -3.34 7.05
C PRO A 59 -1.92 -3.76 7.80
N PRO A 60 -3.06 -4.01 7.12
CA PRO A 60 -4.28 -4.49 7.77
C PRO A 60 -4.08 -5.89 8.40
N THR A 61 -4.88 -6.20 9.41
CA THR A 61 -4.76 -7.41 10.26
C THR A 61 -4.82 -8.73 9.49
N ASN A 62 -5.46 -8.74 8.32
CA ASN A 62 -5.59 -9.90 7.43
C ASN A 62 -4.76 -9.77 6.14
N CYS A 63 -3.72 -8.93 6.15
CA CYS A 63 -2.79 -8.80 5.02
C CYS A 63 -1.90 -10.04 4.91
N ASN A 64 -2.45 -11.11 4.34
CA ASN A 64 -1.72 -12.34 4.03
C ASN A 64 -0.97 -12.19 2.71
N GLN A 65 -0.06 -11.23 2.64
CA GLN A 65 0.97 -11.29 1.61
C GLN A 65 1.89 -12.44 2.01
N ASN A 66 1.93 -13.50 1.18
CA ASN A 66 3.07 -14.40 1.12
C ASN A 66 4.27 -13.54 0.73
N ARG A 67 4.85 -12.80 1.68
CA ARG A 67 6.22 -12.32 1.61
C ARG A 67 7.02 -13.60 1.63
N GLY A 68 7.23 -14.20 0.45
CA GLY A 68 8.13 -15.32 0.31
C GLY A 68 9.42 -14.89 1.00
N THR A 69 9.74 -15.52 2.13
CA THR A 69 11.08 -15.48 2.67
C THR A 69 11.96 -15.93 1.51
N ILE A 70 12.65 -14.98 0.89
CA ILE A 70 13.75 -15.29 -0.01
C ILE A 70 14.79 -15.92 0.91
N ILE A 71 14.67 -17.24 1.12
CA ILE A 71 15.76 -18.04 1.64
C ILE A 71 16.82 -17.91 0.55
N PRO A 72 18.00 -17.33 0.81
CA PRO A 72 19.05 -17.26 -0.19
C PRO A 72 19.54 -18.69 -0.39
N THR A 73 18.98 -19.40 -1.37
CA THR A 73 19.54 -20.66 -1.84
C THR A 73 20.83 -20.31 -2.56
N THR A 74 21.96 -20.65 -1.96
CA THR A 74 23.28 -20.61 -2.57
C THR A 74 23.33 -21.66 -3.68
N GLN A 75 23.01 -21.26 -4.91
CA GLN A 75 23.28 -22.04 -6.12
C GLN A 75 24.13 -21.22 -7.11
N PRO A 76 25.18 -21.84 -7.71
CA PRO A 76 26.15 -21.15 -8.55
C PRO A 76 25.54 -20.70 -9.90
N PRO A 77 26.11 -19.67 -10.55
CA PRO A 77 25.44 -18.96 -11.64
C PRO A 77 25.56 -19.73 -12.95
N ASN A 78 24.43 -20.00 -13.61
CA ASN A 78 24.44 -20.26 -15.05
C ASN A 78 23.23 -19.64 -15.74
N GLN A 79 23.54 -18.54 -16.44
CA GLN A 79 23.03 -18.03 -17.71
C GLN A 79 21.53 -18.07 -18.07
N GLN A 80 21.04 -16.85 -18.38
CA GLN A 80 19.98 -16.45 -19.32
C GLN A 80 18.51 -16.64 -18.89
N GLN A 81 17.80 -15.52 -18.65
CA GLN A 81 16.73 -14.98 -19.53
C GLN A 81 15.90 -13.85 -18.88
N ASN A 82 15.72 -12.77 -19.65
CA ASN A 82 14.64 -11.77 -19.74
C ASN A 82 13.76 -11.33 -18.54
N LEU A 83 13.75 -10.00 -18.37
CA LEU A 83 12.63 -9.06 -18.18
C LEU A 83 11.60 -9.28 -17.07
N TYR A 84 11.74 -8.45 -16.04
CA TYR A 84 10.69 -7.98 -15.13
C TYR A 84 11.23 -6.72 -14.46
N TYR A 85 10.62 -5.59 -14.76
CA TYR A 85 10.78 -4.36 -14.01
C TYR A 85 10.37 -4.63 -12.56
N GLN A 86 11.34 -4.70 -11.63
CA GLN A 86 11.03 -4.55 -10.23
C GLN A 86 11.10 -3.07 -9.90
N ASP A 87 9.92 -2.46 -9.79
CA ASP A 87 9.77 -1.08 -9.34
C ASP A 87 10.05 -1.05 -7.82
N SER A 88 11.32 -0.88 -7.46
CA SER A 88 11.73 -0.67 -6.10
C SER A 88 11.47 0.79 -5.74
N TYR A 89 10.30 1.08 -5.17
CA TYR A 89 10.04 2.36 -4.52
C TYR A 89 10.89 2.49 -3.25
N TYR A 90 12.15 2.89 -3.43
CA TYR A 90 12.97 3.45 -2.38
C TYR A 90 12.41 4.84 -2.06
N PHE A 91 11.75 4.98 -0.91
CA PHE A 91 11.41 6.30 -0.35
C PHE A 91 12.60 6.80 0.46
N PRO A 92 13.43 7.73 -0.05
CA PRO A 92 14.42 8.39 0.79
C PRO A 92 13.69 9.25 1.83
N LEU A 93 13.90 8.94 3.11
CA LEU A 93 13.50 9.80 4.22
C LEU A 93 14.32 11.09 4.16
N TYR A 94 13.76 12.12 3.53
CA TYR A 94 14.35 13.46 3.52
C TYR A 94 13.98 14.16 4.84
N TRP A 95 14.88 14.09 5.82
CA TRP A 95 14.85 14.98 6.98
C TRP A 95 15.48 16.30 6.55
N GLY A 96 14.64 17.30 6.26
CA GLY A 96 15.06 18.68 6.07
C GLY A 96 15.31 19.35 7.42
N PHE A 97 16.45 20.04 7.53
CA PHE A 97 16.74 21.04 8.57
C PHE A 97 16.10 22.38 8.22
#